data_AF-A0A9D8CVQ1-F1
#
_entry.id   AF-A0A9D8CVQ1-F1
#
_cell.length_a   1.000
_cell.length_b   1.000
_cell.length_c   1.000
_cell.angle_alpha   90.00
_cell.angle_beta   90.00
_cell.angle_gamma   90.00
#
_symmetry.space_group_name_H-M   'P 1'
#
loop_
_entity.id
_entity.type
_entity.pdbx_description
1 polymer ?
#
loop_
_entity_poly.entity_id
_entity_poly.type
_entity_poly.pdbx_seq_one_letter_code
_entity_poly.pdbx_strand_id
1 'polypeptide(L)'
;MPLRDITLDDIESLAVGAWVLGTGGGGSPYLGLLNMRALYKEGHRVQLMPADELADDDWVAAVSNMGAPLVGQERLTDSRTIARAVALMEEHIDIRFRGIMSLEIGGGNSIQPLMAAAHLKRPVIDSDMMGRAYPEAQMTSVAVGDLKPCPLTTVDVRGLESVVESVPTWKWMERVSRKICVEYGSIASTCKAPRSGAEVKKWGIHGTTTKAIAIGHAVREAQRRHEDPIA
;
A
#
# COMPACT_ATOMS: atom_id res chain seq x y z
N MET A 1 -19.66 -2.67 -3.78
CA MET A 1 -19.97 -1.29 -4.24
C MET A 1 -19.38 -1.13 -5.63
N PRO A 2 -19.88 -0.24 -6.51
CA PRO A 2 -19.22 -0.02 -7.78
C PRO A 2 -17.86 0.69 -7.58
N LEU A 3 -16.96 0.57 -8.56
CA LEU A 3 -15.81 1.47 -8.73
C LEU A 3 -16.20 2.94 -8.48
N ARG A 4 -15.48 3.62 -7.58
CA ARG A 4 -15.76 5.03 -7.22
C ARG A 4 -14.53 5.90 -7.22
N ASP A 5 -14.69 7.20 -7.47
CA ASP A 5 -13.60 8.16 -7.28
C ASP A 5 -13.31 8.38 -5.78
N ILE A 6 -12.03 8.54 -5.46
CA ILE A 6 -11.56 8.94 -4.13
C ILE A 6 -11.42 10.47 -4.15
N THR A 7 -12.12 11.14 -3.25
CA THR A 7 -12.01 12.61 -3.10
C THR A 7 -10.76 12.98 -2.29
N LEU A 8 -10.34 14.24 -2.34
CA LEU A 8 -9.26 14.68 -1.45
C LEU A 8 -9.65 14.54 0.03
N ASP A 9 -10.91 14.77 0.38
CA ASP A 9 -11.39 14.61 1.76
C ASP A 9 -11.40 13.13 2.20
N ASP A 10 -11.69 12.20 1.30
CA ASP A 10 -11.50 10.77 1.55
C ASP A 10 -10.04 10.47 1.90
N ILE A 11 -9.07 11.10 1.22
CA ILE A 11 -7.63 10.89 1.48
C ILE A 11 -7.21 11.49 2.83
N GLU A 12 -7.74 12.67 3.19
CA GLU A 12 -7.53 13.26 4.51
C GLU A 12 -8.05 12.32 5.62
N SER A 13 -9.25 11.77 5.43
CA SER A 13 -9.84 10.79 6.34
C SER A 13 -9.04 9.48 6.36
N LEU A 14 -8.63 8.96 5.20
CA LEU A 14 -7.81 7.76 5.09
C LEU A 14 -6.54 7.90 5.93
N ALA A 15 -5.83 9.03 5.84
CA ALA A 15 -4.61 9.25 6.62
C ALA A 15 -4.86 9.13 8.14
N VAL A 16 -5.97 9.69 8.64
CA VAL A 16 -6.34 9.61 10.06
C VAL A 16 -6.74 8.18 10.46
N GLY A 17 -7.64 7.55 9.72
CA GLY A 17 -8.12 6.21 10.09
C GLY A 17 -7.06 5.13 9.90
N ALA A 18 -6.22 5.23 8.87
CA ALA A 18 -5.06 4.36 8.68
C ALA A 18 -4.05 4.52 9.83
N TRP A 19 -3.88 5.72 10.37
CA TRP A 19 -3.04 5.93 11.56
C TRP A 19 -3.59 5.16 12.78
N VAL A 20 -4.91 5.16 12.98
CA VAL A 20 -5.58 4.36 14.02
C VAL A 20 -5.37 2.86 13.77
N LEU A 21 -5.63 2.38 12.55
CA LEU A 21 -5.44 0.97 12.17
C LEU A 21 -3.96 0.54 12.13
N GLY A 22 -3.05 1.50 12.08
CA GLY A 22 -1.61 1.27 12.14
C GLY A 22 -1.17 0.70 13.49
N THR A 23 -1.90 0.95 14.59
CA THR A 23 -1.59 0.41 15.93
C THR A 23 -0.13 0.59 16.36
N GLY A 24 0.48 1.71 15.97
CA GLY A 24 1.89 2.04 16.21
C GLY A 24 2.88 1.63 15.08
N GLY A 25 2.42 0.92 14.06
CA GLY A 25 3.19 0.53 12.87
C GLY A 25 2.76 1.24 11.57
N GLY A 26 3.26 0.76 10.42
CA GLY A 26 2.87 1.25 9.08
C GLY A 26 3.46 2.60 8.65
N GLY A 27 4.19 3.28 9.54
CA GLY A 27 4.82 4.58 9.27
C GLY A 27 3.84 5.75 9.31
N SER A 28 4.35 6.98 9.36
CA SER A 28 3.51 8.19 9.35
C SER A 28 2.87 8.42 7.98
N PRO A 29 1.55 8.65 7.91
CA PRO A 29 0.87 8.97 6.65
C PRO A 29 1.12 10.41 6.18
N TYR A 30 1.71 11.27 7.02
CA TYR A 30 1.80 12.71 6.78
C TYR A 30 2.47 13.07 5.45
N LEU A 31 3.67 12.54 5.17
CA LEU A 31 4.38 12.85 3.91
C LEU A 31 3.65 12.28 2.68
N GLY A 32 3.02 11.11 2.81
CA GLY A 32 2.18 10.54 1.76
C GLY A 32 0.95 11.42 1.48
N LEU A 33 0.30 11.93 2.52
CA LEU A 33 -0.83 12.85 2.41
C LEU A 33 -0.44 14.15 1.70
N LEU A 34 0.73 14.73 2.03
CA LEU A 34 1.24 15.91 1.33
C LEU A 34 1.51 15.65 -0.16
N ASN A 35 2.07 14.48 -0.49
CA ASN A 35 2.22 14.04 -1.88
C ASN A 35 0.87 13.95 -2.59
N MET A 36 -0.13 13.33 -1.97
CA MET A 36 -1.46 13.20 -2.57
C MET A 36 -2.14 14.56 -2.78
N ARG A 37 -2.00 15.50 -1.84
CA ARG A 37 -2.48 16.89 -2.01
C ARG A 37 -1.83 17.56 -3.22
N ALA A 38 -0.51 17.41 -3.38
CA ALA A 38 0.21 17.97 -4.53
C ALA A 38 -0.26 17.35 -5.85
N LEU A 39 -0.35 16.01 -5.93
CA LEU A 39 -0.85 15.29 -7.10
C LEU A 39 -2.28 15.70 -7.46
N TYR A 40 -3.17 15.88 -6.47
CA TYR A 40 -4.56 16.30 -6.73
C TYR A 40 -4.65 17.74 -7.22
N LYS A 41 -3.75 18.63 -6.75
CA LYS A 41 -3.61 20.00 -7.26
C LYS A 41 -3.11 20.02 -8.72
N GLU A 42 -2.28 19.06 -9.10
CA GLU A 42 -1.80 18.86 -10.48
C GLU A 42 -2.84 18.19 -11.39
N GLY A 43 -4.00 17.78 -10.85
CA GLY A 43 -5.12 17.23 -11.62
C GLY A 43 -5.20 15.70 -11.63
N HIS A 44 -4.30 15.00 -10.93
CA HIS A 44 -4.41 13.55 -10.79
C HIS A 44 -5.64 13.15 -9.97
N ARG A 45 -6.25 12.02 -10.31
CA ARG A 45 -7.39 11.43 -9.59
C ARG A 45 -7.18 9.92 -9.46
N VAL A 46 -7.70 9.36 -8.37
CA VAL A 46 -7.57 7.93 -8.05
C VAL A 46 -8.96 7.36 -7.82
N GLN A 47 -9.15 6.11 -8.22
CA GLN A 47 -10.40 5.38 -8.05
C GLN A 47 -10.19 4.23 -7.06
N LEU A 48 -11.25 3.87 -6.33
CA LEU A 48 -11.32 2.73 -5.42
C LEU A 48 -12.23 1.66 -6.01
N MET A 49 -11.68 0.47 -6.22
CA MET A 49 -12.35 -0.70 -6.79
C MET A 49 -12.57 -1.74 -5.69
N PRO A 50 -13.80 -2.19 -5.45
CA PRO A 50 -14.04 -3.31 -4.55
C PRO A 50 -13.48 -4.63 -5.09
N ALA A 51 -12.99 -5.49 -4.20
CA ALA A 51 -12.29 -6.72 -4.58
C ALA A 51 -13.18 -7.73 -5.33
N ASP A 52 -14.51 -7.67 -5.15
CA ASP A 52 -15.48 -8.50 -5.85
C ASP A 52 -15.63 -8.14 -7.35
N GLU A 53 -15.18 -6.95 -7.76
CA GLU A 53 -15.14 -6.56 -9.18
C GLU A 53 -13.95 -7.15 -9.95
N LEU A 54 -12.97 -7.77 -9.27
CA LEU A 54 -11.84 -8.43 -9.92
C LEU A 54 -12.29 -9.71 -10.62
N ALA A 55 -11.88 -9.87 -11.88
CA ALA A 55 -11.90 -11.17 -12.53
C ALA A 55 -10.91 -12.11 -11.85
N ASP A 56 -11.14 -13.42 -11.90
CA ASP A 56 -10.26 -14.39 -11.21
C ASP A 56 -8.83 -14.37 -11.75
N ASP A 57 -8.65 -14.05 -13.03
CA ASP A 57 -7.40 -13.97 -13.77
C ASP A 57 -6.79 -12.56 -13.85
N ASP A 58 -7.44 -11.54 -13.27
CA ASP A 58 -6.84 -10.24 -13.08
C ASP A 58 -5.60 -10.35 -12.17
N TRP A 59 -4.61 -9.50 -12.36
CA TRP A 59 -3.45 -9.40 -11.49
C TRP A 59 -3.41 -8.08 -10.73
N VAL A 60 -3.08 -8.13 -9.45
CA VAL A 60 -3.05 -6.99 -8.53
C VAL A 60 -1.66 -6.82 -7.93
N ALA A 61 -1.12 -5.61 -8.02
CA ALA A 61 0.12 -5.23 -7.37
C ALA A 61 -0.11 -5.06 -5.85
N ALA A 62 0.78 -5.60 -5.03
CA ALA A 62 0.74 -5.44 -3.58
C ALA A 62 1.90 -4.56 -3.13
N VAL A 63 1.63 -3.33 -2.72
CA VAL A 63 2.68 -2.33 -2.47
C VAL A 63 2.80 -1.94 -1.01
N SER A 64 4.02 -1.60 -0.60
CA SER A 64 4.31 -1.01 0.71
C SER A 64 5.65 -0.29 0.69
N ASN A 65 5.90 0.52 1.69
CA ASN A 65 7.23 1.02 1.98
C ASN A 65 7.86 0.20 3.11
N MET A 66 9.15 -0.07 3.01
CA MET A 66 9.90 -0.83 4.00
C MET A 66 11.13 -0.03 4.42
N GLY A 67 11.43 -0.03 5.72
CA GLY A 67 12.61 0.65 6.24
C GLY A 67 12.43 1.20 7.65
N ALA A 68 13.35 2.09 8.02
CA ALA A 68 13.34 2.76 9.31
C ALA A 68 12.41 3.99 9.26
N PRO A 69 11.40 4.10 10.15
CA PRO A 69 10.48 5.24 10.17
C PRO A 69 11.19 6.61 10.27
N LEU A 70 12.26 6.70 11.06
CA LEU A 70 13.05 7.93 11.20
C LEU A 70 13.65 8.40 9.87
N VAL A 71 14.23 7.46 9.11
CA VAL A 71 14.84 7.77 7.81
C VAL A 71 13.79 8.24 6.81
N GLY A 72 12.59 7.65 6.84
CA GLY A 72 11.47 8.12 6.01
C GLY A 72 11.00 9.54 6.34
N GLN A 73 11.29 10.07 7.53
CA GLN A 73 11.00 11.45 7.90
C GLN A 73 12.09 12.43 7.41
N GLU A 74 13.35 11.97 7.37
CA GLU A 74 14.49 12.78 6.91
C GLU A 74 14.62 12.77 5.38
N ARG A 75 14.34 11.63 4.74
CA ARG A 75 14.31 11.44 3.29
C ARG A 75 12.87 11.57 2.81
N LEU A 76 12.54 12.76 2.30
CA LEU A 76 11.21 13.06 1.76
C LEU A 76 10.74 11.95 0.80
N THR A 77 9.49 11.55 0.94
CA THR A 77 8.87 10.51 0.10
C THR A 77 8.62 11.05 -1.31
N ASP A 78 9.20 10.41 -2.33
CA ASP A 78 8.86 10.63 -3.73
C ASP A 78 7.84 9.59 -4.20
N SER A 79 6.63 10.05 -4.51
CA SER A 79 5.52 9.23 -5.02
C SER A 79 5.85 8.44 -6.30
N ARG A 80 6.84 8.85 -7.09
CA ARG A 80 7.25 8.14 -8.30
C ARG A 80 7.99 6.84 -8.00
N THR A 81 8.65 6.73 -6.85
CA THR A 81 9.41 5.51 -6.50
C THR A 81 8.51 4.30 -6.31
N ILE A 82 7.35 4.47 -5.67
CA ILE A 82 6.39 3.38 -5.49
C ILE A 82 5.72 3.01 -6.81
N ALA A 83 5.42 3.98 -7.68
CA ALA A 83 4.97 3.73 -9.03
C ALA A 83 6.02 2.95 -9.84
N ARG A 84 7.31 3.30 -9.70
CA ARG A 84 8.41 2.58 -10.36
C ARG A 84 8.55 1.14 -9.86
N ALA A 85 8.38 0.89 -8.56
CA ALA A 85 8.43 -0.48 -8.02
C ALA A 85 7.35 -1.38 -8.67
N VAL A 86 6.14 -0.85 -8.87
CA VAL A 86 5.06 -1.56 -9.58
C VAL A 86 5.42 -1.75 -11.06
N ALA A 87 5.87 -0.70 -11.76
CA ALA A 87 6.25 -0.80 -13.17
C ALA A 87 7.38 -1.80 -13.42
N LEU A 88 8.39 -1.84 -12.54
CA LEU A 88 9.47 -2.81 -12.59
C LEU A 88 8.96 -4.25 -12.42
N MET A 89 7.94 -4.46 -11.58
CA MET A 89 7.31 -5.76 -11.45
C MET A 89 6.56 -6.14 -12.73
N GLU A 90 5.80 -5.21 -13.32
CA GLU A 90 5.11 -5.42 -14.61
C GLU A 90 6.09 -5.79 -15.73
N GLU A 91 7.23 -5.07 -15.81
CA GLU A 91 8.32 -5.33 -16.77
C GLU A 91 8.94 -6.72 -16.56
N HIS A 92 9.11 -7.13 -15.31
CA HIS A 92 9.78 -8.39 -14.97
C HIS A 92 8.94 -9.63 -15.25
N ILE A 93 7.63 -9.57 -14.99
CA ILE A 93 6.72 -10.72 -15.17
C ILE A 93 5.92 -10.66 -16.47
N ASP A 94 6.08 -9.60 -17.26
CA ASP A 94 5.33 -9.30 -18.50
C ASP A 94 3.80 -9.30 -18.32
N ILE A 95 3.33 -8.70 -17.22
CA ILE A 95 1.90 -8.58 -16.91
C ILE A 95 1.59 -7.12 -16.55
N ARG A 96 0.48 -6.60 -17.07
CA ARG A 96 -0.09 -5.32 -16.62
C ARG A 96 -1.10 -5.55 -15.51
N PHE A 97 -0.94 -4.85 -14.39
CA PHE A 97 -1.85 -4.99 -13.26
C PHE A 97 -3.19 -4.29 -13.51
N ARG A 98 -4.26 -4.97 -13.11
CA ARG A 98 -5.63 -4.43 -13.10
C ARG A 98 -5.78 -3.31 -12.07
N GLY A 99 -5.13 -3.46 -10.92
CA GLY A 99 -5.18 -2.51 -9.81
C GLY A 99 -4.03 -2.68 -8.84
N ILE A 100 -3.99 -1.81 -7.84
CA ILE A 100 -2.92 -1.74 -6.85
C ILE A 100 -3.53 -1.78 -5.46
N MET A 101 -3.04 -2.62 -4.57
CA MET A 101 -3.52 -2.73 -3.19
C MET A 101 -2.37 -2.53 -2.21
N SER A 102 -2.70 -2.21 -0.96
CA SER A 102 -1.67 -2.15 0.08
C SER A 102 -1.30 -3.55 0.56
N LEU A 103 -0.05 -3.73 0.98
CA LEU A 103 0.32 -4.88 1.82
C LEU A 103 -0.45 -4.85 3.13
N GLU A 104 -0.54 -3.66 3.73
CA GLU A 104 -1.19 -3.39 5.02
C GLU A 104 -1.78 -1.98 5.05
N ILE A 105 -3.00 -1.84 5.55
CA ILE A 105 -3.72 -0.56 5.64
C ILE A 105 -3.18 0.35 6.76
N GLY A 106 -2.14 -0.07 7.47
CA GLY A 106 -1.57 0.68 8.59
C GLY A 106 -0.78 1.92 8.15
N GLY A 107 -1.08 3.06 8.77
CA GLY A 107 -0.27 4.27 8.66
C GLY A 107 0.00 4.74 7.23
N GLY A 108 1.24 5.08 6.92
CA GLY A 108 1.67 5.56 5.62
C GLY A 108 1.64 4.50 4.52
N ASN A 109 1.67 3.20 4.85
CA ASN A 109 1.51 2.12 3.88
C ASN A 109 0.13 2.12 3.22
N SER A 110 -0.90 2.67 3.88
CA SER A 110 -2.23 2.87 3.26
C SER A 110 -2.23 3.86 2.10
N ILE A 111 -1.26 4.80 2.05
CA ILE A 111 -1.20 5.87 1.06
C ILE A 111 -0.34 5.47 -0.15
N GLN A 112 0.53 4.48 0.00
CA GLN A 112 1.42 3.99 -1.06
C GLN A 112 0.67 3.55 -2.34
N PRO A 113 -0.45 2.78 -2.25
CA PRO A 113 -1.23 2.41 -3.44
C PRO A 113 -1.82 3.63 -4.16
N LEU A 114 -2.26 4.66 -3.43
CA LEU A 114 -2.85 5.86 -4.02
C LEU A 114 -1.81 6.66 -4.81
N MET A 115 -0.59 6.76 -4.27
CA MET A 115 0.52 7.41 -4.98
C MET A 115 0.90 6.65 -6.24
N ALA A 116 1.00 5.32 -6.18
CA ALA A 116 1.28 4.50 -7.36
C ALA A 116 0.14 4.61 -8.40
N ALA A 117 -1.12 4.53 -7.94
CA ALA A 117 -2.32 4.64 -8.76
C ALA A 117 -2.40 5.98 -9.51
N ALA A 118 -2.06 7.10 -8.85
CA ALA A 118 -2.07 8.41 -9.46
C ALA A 118 -1.12 8.54 -10.67
N HIS A 119 0.04 7.89 -10.61
CA HIS A 119 1.03 7.88 -11.70
C HIS A 119 0.70 6.84 -12.78
N LEU A 120 0.27 5.65 -12.38
CA LEU A 120 0.04 4.51 -13.29
C LEU A 120 -1.37 4.46 -13.87
N LYS A 121 -2.27 5.33 -13.41
CA LYS A 121 -3.69 5.41 -13.83
C LYS A 121 -4.41 4.07 -13.65
N ARG A 122 -4.19 3.44 -12.49
CA ARG A 122 -4.85 2.19 -12.07
C ARG A 122 -5.73 2.45 -10.85
N PRO A 123 -6.85 1.73 -10.69
CA PRO A 123 -7.62 1.79 -9.46
C PRO A 123 -6.83 1.20 -8.28
N VAL A 124 -7.11 1.72 -7.09
CA VAL A 124 -6.75 1.09 -5.83
C VAL A 124 -7.77 0.02 -5.52
N ILE A 125 -7.33 -1.20 -5.18
CA ILE A 125 -8.26 -2.25 -4.73
C ILE A 125 -8.55 -2.04 -3.26
N ASP A 126 -9.84 -2.08 -2.89
CA ASP A 126 -10.30 -1.97 -1.49
C ASP A 126 -10.11 -3.29 -0.74
N SER A 127 -8.84 -3.65 -0.58
CA SER A 127 -8.38 -4.80 0.17
C SER A 127 -6.94 -4.55 0.61
N ASP A 128 -6.51 -5.20 1.69
CA ASP A 128 -5.09 -5.40 1.98
C ASP A 128 -4.84 -6.87 2.32
N MET A 129 -3.67 -7.20 2.87
CA MET A 129 -3.36 -8.56 3.31
C MET A 129 -3.23 -8.71 4.83
N MET A 130 -3.56 -7.69 5.63
CA MET A 130 -3.31 -7.69 7.09
C MET A 130 -4.44 -7.07 7.94
N GLY A 131 -5.24 -6.15 7.41
CA GLY A 131 -6.31 -5.42 8.11
C GLY A 131 -5.83 -4.38 9.13
N ARG A 132 -4.53 -4.33 9.41
CA ARG A 132 -3.79 -3.46 10.34
C ARG A 132 -2.30 -3.56 10.03
N ALA A 133 -1.44 -2.87 10.80
CA ALA A 133 0.01 -3.07 10.66
C ALA A 133 0.52 -4.28 11.46
N TYR A 134 1.45 -5.04 10.85
CA TYR A 134 2.25 -6.07 11.51
C TYR A 134 3.75 -5.97 11.16
N PRO A 135 4.67 -6.45 12.01
CA PRO A 135 6.11 -6.25 11.81
C PRO A 135 6.74 -6.97 10.62
N GLU A 136 6.21 -8.13 10.20
CA GLU A 136 6.88 -9.04 9.25
C GLU A 136 5.89 -9.64 8.24
N ALA A 137 6.35 -9.83 6.99
CA ALA A 137 5.48 -10.26 5.89
C ALA A 137 4.84 -11.66 6.05
N GLN A 138 5.42 -12.57 6.85
CA GLN A 138 4.76 -13.87 7.11
C GLN A 138 3.47 -13.76 7.94
N MET A 139 3.17 -12.58 8.49
CA MET A 139 1.92 -12.32 9.22
C MET A 139 0.77 -11.92 8.30
N THR A 140 1.01 -11.87 6.98
CA THR A 140 -0.05 -11.64 6.00
C THR A 140 -1.01 -12.83 5.91
N SER A 141 -2.28 -12.54 5.64
CA SER A 141 -3.31 -13.52 5.30
C SER A 141 -2.91 -14.43 4.13
N VAL A 142 -2.20 -13.88 3.13
CA VAL A 142 -1.69 -14.67 2.00
C VAL A 142 -0.60 -15.64 2.41
N ALA A 143 0.25 -15.28 3.38
CA ALA A 143 1.23 -16.21 3.95
C ALA A 143 0.56 -17.34 4.74
N VAL A 144 -0.53 -17.04 5.46
CA VAL A 144 -1.37 -18.06 6.12
C VAL A 144 -1.98 -19.02 5.09
N GLY A 145 -2.31 -18.52 3.89
CA GLY A 145 -2.78 -19.32 2.77
C GLY A 145 -1.71 -20.09 2.00
N ASP A 146 -0.45 -20.07 2.46
CA ASP A 146 0.72 -20.71 1.82
C ASP A 146 1.00 -20.22 0.39
N LEU A 147 0.66 -18.96 0.10
CA LEU A 147 0.94 -18.32 -1.18
C LEU A 147 2.44 -18.03 -1.31
N LYS A 148 2.92 -17.97 -2.56
CA LYS A 148 4.34 -17.72 -2.84
C LYS A 148 4.74 -16.27 -2.48
N PRO A 149 5.87 -16.06 -1.79
CA PRO A 149 6.33 -14.74 -1.35
C PRO A 149 7.08 -13.92 -2.41
N CYS A 150 7.30 -14.48 -3.61
CA CYS A 150 8.10 -13.91 -4.69
C CYS A 150 7.39 -14.00 -6.05
N PRO A 151 7.78 -13.22 -7.08
CA PRO A 151 8.89 -12.24 -7.08
C PRO A 151 8.61 -11.01 -6.20
N LEU A 152 9.65 -10.25 -5.86
CA LEU A 152 9.56 -8.98 -5.13
C LEU A 152 10.44 -7.94 -5.84
N THR A 153 9.90 -6.74 -6.06
CA THR A 153 10.69 -5.61 -6.56
C THR A 153 10.87 -4.54 -5.48
N THR A 154 12.05 -3.93 -5.46
CA THR A 154 12.39 -2.84 -4.54
C THR A 154 13.06 -1.69 -5.28
N VAL A 155 12.72 -0.46 -4.93
CA VAL A 155 13.24 0.76 -5.57
C VAL A 155 13.62 1.80 -4.51
N ASP A 156 14.77 2.43 -4.69
CA ASP A 156 15.23 3.59 -3.91
C ASP A 156 15.14 4.89 -4.73
N VAL A 157 15.06 6.04 -4.03
CA VAL A 157 14.99 7.38 -4.64
C VAL A 157 16.19 7.75 -5.51
N ARG A 158 17.34 7.05 -5.39
CA ARG A 158 18.51 7.25 -6.26
C ARG A 158 18.41 6.47 -7.58
N GLY A 159 17.32 5.71 -7.78
CA GLY A 159 17.11 4.87 -8.96
C GLY A 159 17.76 3.49 -8.87
N LEU A 160 18.13 3.03 -7.66
CA LEU A 160 18.53 1.64 -7.46
C LEU A 160 17.29 0.75 -7.54
N GLU A 161 17.40 -0.30 -8.36
CA GLU A 161 16.33 -1.26 -8.62
C GLU A 161 16.83 -2.67 -8.30
N SER A 162 15.99 -3.50 -7.70
CA SER A 162 16.31 -4.90 -7.43
C SER A 162 15.07 -5.76 -7.53
N VAL A 163 15.27 -6.96 -8.07
CA VAL A 163 14.25 -8.01 -8.16
C VAL A 163 14.75 -9.22 -7.40
N VAL A 164 13.98 -9.68 -6.43
CA VAL A 164 14.19 -10.95 -5.73
C VAL A 164 13.28 -11.98 -6.37
N GLU A 165 13.85 -12.76 -7.28
CA GLU A 165 13.10 -13.74 -8.09
C GLU A 165 12.52 -14.88 -7.26
N SER A 166 13.35 -15.44 -6.37
CA SER A 166 12.99 -16.63 -5.62
C SER A 166 13.61 -16.65 -4.24
N VAL A 167 12.82 -17.14 -3.28
CA VAL A 167 13.20 -17.40 -1.89
C VAL A 167 12.40 -18.58 -1.37
N PRO A 168 12.97 -19.40 -0.48
CA PRO A 168 12.30 -20.63 -0.05
C PRO A 168 11.13 -20.40 0.91
N THR A 169 11.10 -19.28 1.64
CA THR A 169 10.05 -19.00 2.63
C THR A 169 9.79 -17.49 2.77
N TRP A 170 8.64 -17.14 3.35
CA TRP A 170 8.30 -15.76 3.73
C TRP A 170 9.37 -15.11 4.64
N LYS A 171 9.93 -15.86 5.59
CA LYS A 171 11.03 -15.38 6.45
C LYS A 171 12.28 -15.04 5.64
N TRP A 172 12.61 -15.83 4.62
CA TRP A 172 13.73 -15.52 3.73
C TRP A 172 13.45 -14.32 2.84
N MET A 173 12.23 -14.17 2.32
CA MET A 173 11.80 -12.96 1.61
C MET A 173 12.02 -11.70 2.45
N GLU A 174 11.55 -11.72 3.70
CA GLU A 174 11.72 -10.61 4.64
C GLU A 174 13.20 -10.33 4.92
N ARG A 175 14.01 -11.36 5.18
CA ARG A 175 15.45 -11.21 5.46
C ARG A 175 16.22 -10.61 4.28
N VAL A 176 16.00 -11.11 3.06
CA VAL A 176 16.69 -10.62 1.86
C VAL A 176 16.26 -9.19 1.56
N SER A 177 14.95 -8.93 1.58
CA SER A 177 14.42 -7.59 1.29
C SER A 177 14.92 -6.54 2.30
N ARG A 178 14.96 -6.86 3.60
CA ARG A 178 15.55 -5.97 4.61
C ARG A 178 17.02 -5.67 4.36
N LYS A 179 17.81 -6.66 3.90
CA LYS A 179 19.23 -6.43 3.58
C LYS A 179 19.41 -5.49 2.40
N ILE A 180 18.60 -5.64 1.35
CA ILE A 180 18.59 -4.69 0.22
C ILE A 180 18.23 -3.28 0.72
N CYS A 181 17.19 -3.16 1.56
CA CYS A 181 16.78 -1.88 2.11
C CYS A 181 17.87 -1.20 2.94
N VAL A 182 18.69 -1.95 3.69
CA VAL A 182 19.85 -1.38 4.40
C VAL A 182 20.83 -0.73 3.42
N GLU A 183 21.18 -1.41 2.33
CA GLU A 183 22.06 -0.86 1.27
C GLU A 183 21.43 0.36 0.56
N TYR A 184 20.10 0.40 0.49
CA TYR A 184 19.36 1.53 -0.04
C TYR A 184 19.35 2.75 0.91
N GLY A 185 20.03 2.67 2.05
CA GLY A 185 20.02 3.71 3.07
C GLY A 185 18.77 3.61 3.94
N SER A 186 18.37 2.39 4.28
CA SER A 186 17.30 2.04 5.25
C SER A 186 15.88 2.50 4.90
N ILE A 187 15.58 2.74 3.62
CA ILE A 187 14.22 2.97 3.12
C ILE A 187 14.11 2.44 1.68
N ALA A 188 12.99 1.80 1.34
CA ALA A 188 12.74 1.26 0.01
C ALA A 188 11.25 1.11 -0.28
N SER A 189 10.83 1.61 -1.44
CA SER A 189 9.51 1.33 -2.02
C SER A 189 9.49 -0.12 -2.52
N THR A 190 8.41 -0.86 -2.25
CA THR A 190 8.34 -2.28 -2.59
C THR A 190 7.04 -2.64 -3.32
N CYS A 191 7.13 -3.52 -4.31
CA CYS A 191 6.00 -4.31 -4.80
C CYS A 191 6.25 -5.77 -4.43
N LYS A 192 5.47 -6.27 -3.47
CA LYS A 192 5.46 -7.67 -3.04
C LYS A 192 4.86 -8.53 -4.15
N ALA A 193 5.00 -9.85 -3.99
CA ALA A 193 4.55 -10.82 -4.97
C ALA A 193 3.08 -10.59 -5.37
N PRO A 194 2.79 -10.32 -6.66
CA PRO A 194 1.46 -9.98 -7.13
C PRO A 194 0.43 -11.07 -6.84
N ARG A 195 -0.83 -10.68 -6.69
CA ARG A 195 -1.94 -11.60 -6.44
C ARG A 195 -2.88 -11.63 -7.62
N SER A 196 -3.34 -12.82 -7.98
CA SER A 196 -4.49 -12.98 -8.88
C SER A 196 -5.78 -12.48 -8.20
N GLY A 197 -6.79 -12.12 -8.97
CA GLY A 197 -8.08 -11.70 -8.43
C GLY A 197 -8.75 -12.81 -7.61
N ALA A 198 -8.58 -14.08 -8.01
CA ALA A 198 -9.03 -15.23 -7.21
C ALA A 198 -8.33 -15.29 -5.84
N GLU A 199 -7.02 -15.05 -5.78
CA GLU A 199 -6.27 -15.00 -4.51
C GLU A 199 -6.69 -13.80 -3.66
N VAL A 200 -6.89 -12.62 -4.25
CA VAL A 200 -7.35 -11.44 -3.53
C VAL A 200 -8.72 -11.70 -2.90
N LYS A 201 -9.69 -12.23 -3.67
CA LYS A 201 -11.04 -12.52 -3.15
C LYS A 201 -11.04 -13.60 -2.06
N LYS A 202 -10.10 -14.54 -2.12
CA LYS A 202 -10.04 -15.65 -1.16
C LYS A 202 -9.28 -15.30 0.12
N TRP A 203 -8.16 -14.57 0.00
CA TRP A 203 -7.23 -14.35 1.10
C TRP A 203 -7.12 -12.90 1.53
N GLY A 204 -7.58 -11.93 0.73
CA GLY A 204 -7.55 -10.52 1.07
C GLY A 204 -8.44 -10.17 2.26
N ILE A 205 -8.03 -9.15 3.02
CA ILE A 205 -8.90 -8.51 4.00
C ILE A 205 -9.60 -7.35 3.30
N HIS A 206 -10.85 -7.58 2.92
CA HIS A 206 -11.64 -6.68 2.09
C HIS A 206 -12.14 -5.44 2.85
N GLY A 207 -12.35 -4.34 2.13
CA GLY A 207 -12.99 -3.13 2.65
C GLY A 207 -12.13 -2.31 3.59
N THR A 208 -10.81 -2.57 3.64
CA THR A 208 -9.91 -1.95 4.62
C THR A 208 -9.70 -0.46 4.35
N THR A 209 -9.64 -0.05 3.09
CA THR A 209 -9.51 1.37 2.72
C THR A 209 -10.80 2.11 3.02
N THR A 210 -11.96 1.54 2.66
CA THR A 210 -13.26 2.10 3.01
C THR A 210 -13.44 2.22 4.53
N LYS A 211 -13.05 1.19 5.29
CA LYS A 211 -13.09 1.22 6.76
C LYS A 211 -12.19 2.31 7.34
N ALA A 212 -10.96 2.44 6.84
CA ALA A 212 -10.04 3.48 7.28
C ALA A 212 -10.58 4.88 7.00
N ILE A 213 -11.16 5.12 5.82
CA ILE A 213 -11.82 6.39 5.49
C ILE A 213 -12.96 6.66 6.48
N ALA A 214 -13.82 5.69 6.75
CA ALA A 214 -14.96 5.85 7.67
C ALA A 214 -14.50 6.21 9.09
N ILE A 215 -13.48 5.52 9.61
CA ILE A 215 -12.88 5.82 10.93
C ILE A 215 -12.33 7.24 10.94
N GLY A 216 -11.56 7.63 9.92
CA GLY A 216 -10.97 8.95 9.85
C GLY A 216 -12.01 10.07 9.74
N HIS A 217 -13.08 9.85 8.98
CA HIS A 217 -14.19 10.78 8.89
C HIS A 217 -14.85 10.99 10.26
N ALA A 218 -15.18 9.90 10.98
CA ALA A 218 -15.76 9.98 12.31
C ALA A 218 -14.89 10.74 13.30
N VAL A 219 -13.57 10.47 13.31
CA VAL A 219 -12.61 11.19 14.16
C VAL A 219 -12.54 12.67 13.81
N ARG A 220 -12.43 13.01 12.52
CA ARG A 220 -12.34 14.40 12.06
C ARG A 220 -13.62 15.18 12.34
N GLU A 221 -14.78 14.54 12.25
CA GLU A 221 -16.08 15.14 12.57
C GLU A 221 -16.21 15.44 14.06
N ALA A 222 -15.90 14.46 14.92
CA ALA A 222 -15.93 14.62 16.37
C ALA A 222 -14.97 15.74 16.82
N GLN A 223 -13.76 15.81 16.25
CA GLN A 223 -12.82 16.90 16.50
C GLN A 223 -13.39 18.28 16.13
N ARG A 224 -14.09 18.39 15.00
CA ARG A 224 -14.72 19.64 14.56
C ARG A 224 -15.84 20.08 15.49
N ARG A 225 -16.57 19.12 16.06
CA ARG A 225 -17.70 19.36 16.96
C ARG A 225 -17.32 19.42 18.45
N HIS A 226 -16.05 19.15 18.79
CA HIS A 226 -15.59 18.99 20.16
C HIS A 226 -16.33 17.88 20.93
N GLU A 227 -16.60 16.77 20.25
CA GLU A 227 -17.29 15.59 20.79
C GLU A 227 -16.36 14.37 20.88
N ASP A 228 -16.84 13.31 21.53
CA ASP A 228 -16.14 12.02 21.59
C ASP A 228 -16.47 11.19 20.32
N PRO A 229 -15.47 10.71 19.55
CA PRO A 229 -15.70 9.93 18.34
C PRO A 229 -16.30 8.53 18.57
N ILE A 230 -16.46 8.09 19.82
CA ILE A 230 -16.96 6.76 20.19
C ILE A 230 -18.28 6.84 21.00
N ALA A 231 -18.67 8.02 21.47
CA ALA A 231 -19.87 8.21 22.31
C ALA A 231 -21.20 8.03 21.57
#